data_AF-A0A7J9H0S8-F1
#
_entry.id   AF-A0A7J9H0S8-F1
#
_cell.length_a   1.000
_cell.length_b   1.000
_cell.length_c   1.000
_cell.angle_alpha   90.00
_cell.angle_beta   90.00
_cell.angle_gamma   90.00
#
_symmetry.space_group_name_H-M   'P 1'
#
loop_
_entity.id
_entity.type
_entity.pdbx_description
1 polymer ?
#
loop_
_entity_poly.entity_id
_entity_poly.type
_entity_poly.pdbx_seq_one_letter_code
_entity_poly.pdbx_strand_id
1 'polypeptide(L)'
;MITHINFCWCFAGWGTNEQLIIDILAHRNAAQRNLIRKTYREAYGEDLLKSLDEELSSDFERAVVLFTLDPAERDAFLAHEATKRFTSSHWVLMEIACTRSSHELFNVRKAYHDLYKKSLEEDVAHHTKGDYRKLLVPLVSAFRYQGEEVNMTLARSEAKILCEKISDKQYSDEEVIRIVTTRSKAQLNATLNHYNTAFGNAINK
;
A
#
# COMPACT_ATOMS: atom_id res chain seq x y z
N MET A 1 27.20 20.34 -11.84
CA MET A 1 28.30 19.38 -12.09
C MET A 1 28.30 18.35 -10.95
N ILE A 2 27.32 17.41 -10.96
CA ILE A 2 27.19 16.33 -9.98
C ILE A 2 26.68 15.11 -10.77
N THR A 3 27.55 14.51 -11.58
CA THR A 3 27.22 13.32 -12.39
C THR A 3 28.17 12.15 -12.15
N HIS A 4 29.10 12.26 -11.19
CA HIS A 4 29.99 11.18 -10.79
C HIS A 4 29.95 11.01 -9.27
N ILE A 5 28.85 10.47 -8.75
CA ILE A 5 28.85 9.80 -7.45
C ILE A 5 29.26 8.36 -7.75
N ASN A 6 30.52 8.05 -7.48
CA ASN A 6 31.10 6.72 -7.67
C ASN A 6 30.52 5.74 -6.64
N PHE A 7 29.34 5.20 -6.91
CA PHE A 7 28.69 4.15 -6.12
C PHE A 7 29.59 2.92 -5.93
N CYS A 8 30.51 2.67 -6.87
CA CYS A 8 31.49 1.57 -6.79
C CYS A 8 32.38 1.61 -5.53
N TRP A 9 32.59 2.78 -4.91
CA TRP A 9 33.39 2.87 -3.68
C TRP A 9 32.58 2.62 -2.41
N CYS A 10 31.24 2.56 -2.48
CA CYS A 10 30.40 2.15 -1.35
C CYS A 10 30.55 0.64 -1.05
N PHE A 11 30.85 -0.14 -2.10
CA PHE A 11 30.89 -1.60 -2.11
C PHE A 11 32.30 -2.17 -2.31
N ALA A 12 33.32 -1.30 -2.42
CA ALA A 12 34.71 -1.72 -2.59
C ALA A 12 35.49 -1.52 -1.29
N GLY A 13 35.51 -2.55 -0.43
CA GLY A 13 36.28 -2.57 0.81
C GLY A 13 35.85 -3.68 1.77
N TRP A 14 36.67 -4.00 2.77
CA TRP A 14 36.24 -4.82 3.92
C TRP A 14 35.26 -3.99 4.77
N GLY A 15 33.98 -4.13 4.47
CA GLY A 15 32.88 -3.40 5.12
C GLY A 15 32.23 -2.37 4.19
N THR A 16 30.91 -2.41 4.12
CA THR A 16 30.08 -1.46 3.39
C THR A 16 30.16 -0.09 4.06
N ASN A 17 30.37 0.97 3.26
CA ASN A 17 30.29 2.33 3.81
C ASN A 17 28.81 2.74 3.96
N GLU A 18 28.15 2.20 4.99
CA GLU A 18 26.75 2.46 5.33
C GLU A 18 26.46 3.96 5.43
N GLN A 19 27.42 4.73 5.97
CA GLN A 19 27.33 6.19 6.05
C GLN A 19 27.26 6.83 4.67
N LEU A 20 28.06 6.37 3.71
CA LEU A 20 28.05 6.89 2.33
C LEU A 20 26.73 6.54 1.62
N ILE A 21 26.18 5.34 1.85
CA ILE A 21 24.87 4.94 1.33
C ILE A 21 23.77 5.87 1.88
N ILE A 22 23.79 6.17 3.19
CA ILE A 22 22.88 7.12 3.82
C ILE A 22 23.07 8.51 3.21
N ASP A 23 24.29 9.02 3.13
CA ASP A 23 24.59 10.36 2.62
C ASP A 23 24.13 10.54 1.17
N ILE A 24 24.20 9.48 0.36
CA ILE A 24 23.73 9.52 -1.02
C ILE A 24 22.21 9.39 -1.09
N LEU A 25 21.63 8.35 -0.49
CA LEU A 25 20.21 8.02 -0.70
C LEU A 25 19.27 8.90 0.14
N ALA A 26 19.60 9.17 1.41
CA ALA A 26 18.73 9.90 2.33
C ALA A 26 18.47 11.35 1.90
N HIS A 27 19.41 11.95 1.16
CA HIS A 27 19.31 13.31 0.64
C HIS A 27 18.71 13.39 -0.77
N ARG A 28 17.98 12.37 -1.23
CA ARG A 28 17.38 12.31 -2.56
C ARG A 28 15.89 12.03 -2.45
N ASN A 29 15.09 12.58 -3.36
CA ASN A 29 13.68 12.23 -3.47
C ASN A 29 13.49 10.90 -4.26
N ALA A 30 12.27 10.38 -4.29
CA ALA A 30 11.97 9.10 -4.95
C ALA A 30 12.36 9.09 -6.45
N ALA A 31 12.09 10.17 -7.18
CA ALA A 31 12.45 10.28 -8.59
C ALA A 31 13.97 10.26 -8.81
N GLN A 32 14.73 10.94 -7.95
CA GLN A 32 16.19 10.92 -7.98
C GLN A 32 16.75 9.54 -7.63
N ARG A 33 16.17 8.83 -6.65
CA ARG A 33 16.58 7.45 -6.32
C ARG A 33 16.29 6.49 -7.46
N ASN A 34 15.15 6.62 -8.13
CA ASN A 34 14.85 5.84 -9.34
C ASN A 34 15.86 6.12 -10.46
N LEU A 35 16.26 7.39 -10.66
CA LEU A 35 17.31 7.73 -11.62
C LEU A 35 18.66 7.09 -11.24
N ILE A 36 19.03 7.15 -9.95
CA ILE A 36 20.25 6.50 -9.44
C ILE A 36 20.21 5.00 -9.73
N ARG A 37 19.10 4.30 -9.45
CA ARG A 37 18.95 2.86 -9.77
C ARG A 37 19.16 2.58 -11.25
N LYS A 38 18.56 3.39 -12.13
CA LYS A 38 18.68 3.24 -13.58
C LYS A 38 20.13 3.44 -14.04
N THR A 39 20.77 4.52 -13.60
CA THR A 39 22.16 4.84 -13.96
C THR A 39 23.14 3.81 -13.40
N TYR A 40 22.90 3.29 -12.18
CA TYR A 40 23.71 2.21 -11.61
C TYR A 40 23.64 0.96 -12.48
N ARG A 41 22.44 0.56 -12.90
CA ARG A 41 22.25 -0.59 -13.81
C ARG A 41 22.91 -0.39 -15.17
N GLU A 42 22.84 0.82 -15.73
CA GLU A 42 23.50 1.15 -17.01
C GLU A 42 25.03 1.14 -16.89
N ALA A 43 25.57 1.59 -15.77
CA ALA A 43 27.01 1.70 -15.53
C ALA A 43 27.66 0.35 -15.19
N TYR A 44 27.00 -0.47 -14.38
CA TYR A 44 27.59 -1.67 -13.77
C TYR A 44 26.93 -2.98 -14.24
N GLY A 45 25.79 -2.92 -14.93
CA GLY A 45 25.07 -4.12 -15.37
C GLY A 45 24.30 -4.85 -14.26
N GLU A 46 24.29 -4.32 -13.04
CA GLU A 46 23.69 -4.94 -11.86
C GLU A 46 22.52 -4.11 -11.30
N ASP A 47 21.60 -4.75 -10.58
CA ASP A 47 20.52 -4.04 -9.88
C ASP A 47 21.05 -3.52 -8.54
N LEU A 48 20.99 -2.20 -8.35
CA LEU A 48 21.40 -1.55 -7.10
C LEU A 48 20.73 -2.17 -5.87
N LEU A 49 19.47 -2.58 -5.96
CA LEU A 49 18.80 -3.20 -4.81
C LEU A 49 19.41 -4.55 -4.43
N LYS A 50 19.86 -5.34 -5.42
CA LYS A 50 20.53 -6.61 -5.18
C LYS A 50 21.89 -6.40 -4.54
N SER A 51 22.65 -5.41 -5.02
CA SER A 51 23.93 -5.06 -4.41
C SER A 51 23.76 -4.54 -2.97
N LEU A 52 22.69 -3.80 -2.68
CA LEU A 52 22.38 -3.36 -1.31
C LEU A 52 21.98 -4.53 -0.39
N ASP A 53 21.24 -5.51 -0.90
CA ASP A 53 20.82 -6.74 -0.19
C ASP A 53 22.02 -7.65 0.16
N GLU A 54 23.04 -7.70 -0.71
CA GLU A 54 24.27 -8.50 -0.48
C GLU A 54 25.23 -7.85 0.54
N GLU A 55 25.15 -6.53 0.71
CA GLU A 55 26.17 -5.72 1.40
C GLU A 55 25.68 -5.14 2.73
N LEU A 56 24.36 -5.02 2.92
CA LEU A 56 23.75 -4.58 4.17
C LEU A 56 23.19 -5.79 4.93
N SER A 57 22.85 -5.60 6.21
CA SER A 57 22.18 -6.65 6.97
C SER A 57 21.05 -6.11 7.84
N SER A 58 20.11 -7.01 8.18
CA SER A 58 19.12 -6.82 9.24
C SER A 58 18.15 -5.65 8.99
N ASP A 59 17.74 -4.94 10.04
CA ASP A 59 16.74 -3.87 9.95
C ASP A 59 17.20 -2.67 9.12
N PHE A 60 18.52 -2.40 9.09
CA PHE A 60 19.07 -1.29 8.32
C PHE A 60 18.97 -1.53 6.81
N GLU A 61 19.37 -2.72 6.36
CA GLU A 61 19.17 -3.20 4.99
C GLU A 61 17.71 -3.03 4.56
N ARG A 62 16.78 -3.58 5.36
CA ARG A 62 15.35 -3.50 5.07
C ARG A 62 14.87 -2.06 4.94
N ALA A 63 15.32 -1.16 5.81
CA ALA A 63 14.96 0.26 5.73
C ALA A 63 15.50 0.92 4.45
N VAL A 64 16.76 0.66 4.08
CA VAL A 64 17.39 1.22 2.88
C VAL A 64 16.71 0.69 1.60
N VAL A 65 16.43 -0.61 1.52
CA VAL A 65 15.73 -1.23 0.38
C VAL A 65 14.34 -0.61 0.21
N LEU A 66 13.53 -0.58 1.28
CA LEU A 66 12.18 0.00 1.24
C LEU A 66 12.20 1.49 0.88
N PHE A 67 13.22 2.23 1.33
CA PHE A 67 13.36 3.64 0.99
C PHE A 67 13.73 3.86 -0.48
N THR A 68 14.49 2.94 -1.06
CA THR A 68 15.03 3.04 -2.43
C THR A 68 14.04 2.58 -3.50
N LEU A 69 13.09 1.71 -3.15
CA LEU A 69 12.00 1.27 -4.02
C LEU A 69 11.10 2.44 -4.47
N ASP A 70 10.57 2.33 -5.69
CA ASP A 70 9.47 3.18 -6.13
C ASP A 70 8.25 2.99 -5.22
N PRO A 71 7.42 4.01 -4.94
CA PRO A 71 6.27 3.86 -4.04
C PRO A 71 5.36 2.66 -4.36
N ALA A 72 5.11 2.39 -5.64
CA ALA A 72 4.26 1.26 -6.03
C ALA A 72 4.95 -0.10 -5.80
N GLU A 73 6.24 -0.20 -6.13
CA GLU A 73 7.05 -1.40 -5.89
C GLU A 73 7.20 -1.68 -4.39
N ARG A 74 7.41 -0.63 -3.58
CA ARG A 74 7.51 -0.73 -2.12
C ARG A 74 6.24 -1.30 -1.51
N ASP A 75 5.08 -0.74 -1.87
CA ASP A 75 3.80 -1.23 -1.36
C ASP A 75 3.52 -2.66 -1.86
N ALA A 76 3.88 -3.00 -3.10
CA ALA A 76 3.77 -4.36 -3.61
C ALA A 76 4.65 -5.34 -2.83
N PHE A 77 5.88 -4.94 -2.51
CA PHE A 77 6.79 -5.71 -1.67
C PHE A 77 6.23 -5.95 -0.27
N LEU A 78 5.77 -4.88 0.40
CA LEU A 78 5.15 -4.96 1.72
C LEU A 78 3.88 -5.83 1.72
N ALA A 79 3.06 -5.71 0.68
CA ALA A 79 1.88 -6.56 0.50
C ALA A 79 2.25 -8.03 0.33
N HIS A 80 3.32 -8.33 -0.43
CA HIS A 80 3.78 -9.69 -0.64
C HIS A 80 4.35 -10.31 0.65
N GLU A 81 5.20 -9.57 1.37
CA GLU A 81 5.63 -9.98 2.72
C GLU A 81 4.42 -10.24 3.63
N ALA A 82 3.42 -9.37 3.56
CA ALA A 82 2.24 -9.48 4.40
C ALA A 82 1.39 -10.71 4.11
N THR A 83 1.31 -11.14 2.85
CA THR A 83 0.62 -12.39 2.48
C THR A 83 1.33 -13.65 2.96
N LYS A 84 2.65 -13.62 3.16
CA LYS A 84 3.44 -14.78 3.59
C LYS A 84 3.51 -14.99 5.10
N ARG A 85 3.40 -13.91 5.89
CA ARG A 85 3.51 -13.97 7.36
C ARG A 85 2.13 -14.24 7.97
N PHE A 86 2.03 -15.17 8.91
CA PHE A 86 0.76 -15.47 9.57
C PHE A 86 0.39 -14.40 10.62
N THR A 87 -0.89 -14.06 10.63
CA THR A 87 -1.70 -13.32 11.62
C THR A 87 -1.46 -11.83 11.86
N SER A 88 -0.22 -11.33 12.02
CA SER A 88 0.00 -9.90 12.40
C SER A 88 0.23 -8.94 11.22
N SER A 89 0.43 -9.45 10.01
CA SER A 89 0.78 -8.65 8.83
C SER A 89 -0.42 -8.14 8.02
N HIS A 90 -1.64 -8.62 8.31
CA HIS A 90 -2.83 -8.23 7.55
C HIS A 90 -3.16 -6.72 7.68
N TRP A 91 -2.70 -6.08 8.76
CA TRP A 91 -2.81 -4.62 8.92
C TRP A 91 -2.11 -3.84 7.82
N VAL A 92 -0.99 -4.35 7.29
CA VAL A 92 -0.27 -3.72 6.18
C VAL A 92 -1.13 -3.71 4.92
N LEU A 93 -1.83 -4.81 4.63
CA LEU A 93 -2.74 -4.90 3.49
C LEU A 93 -3.92 -3.93 3.65
N MET A 94 -4.49 -3.84 4.85
CA MET A 94 -5.56 -2.87 5.16
C MET A 94 -5.08 -1.43 5.01
N GLU A 95 -3.90 -1.12 5.53
CA GLU A 95 -3.31 0.22 5.44
C GLU A 95 -3.11 0.62 3.98
N ILE A 96 -2.49 -0.25 3.17
CA ILE A 96 -2.29 -0.01 1.74
C ILE A 96 -3.65 0.22 1.05
N ALA A 97 -4.64 -0.66 1.29
CA ALA A 97 -5.92 -0.57 0.61
C ALA A 97 -6.77 0.66 0.99
N CYS A 98 -6.65 1.13 2.24
CA CYS A 98 -7.46 2.23 2.76
C CYS A 98 -6.79 3.61 2.60
N THR A 99 -5.47 3.68 2.64
CA THR A 99 -4.75 4.96 2.60
C THR A 99 -4.44 5.43 1.18
N ARG A 100 -4.14 4.51 0.26
CA ARG A 100 -3.78 4.84 -1.12
C ARG A 100 -4.97 5.35 -1.93
N SER A 101 -4.69 6.27 -2.84
CA SER A 101 -5.62 6.65 -3.90
C SER A 101 -5.87 5.46 -4.83
N SER A 102 -6.95 5.48 -5.60
CA SER A 102 -7.25 4.41 -6.55
C SER A 102 -6.22 4.28 -7.67
N HIS A 103 -5.57 5.40 -8.05
CA HIS A 103 -4.48 5.37 -9.02
C HIS A 103 -3.21 4.76 -8.42
N GLU A 104 -2.84 5.13 -7.20
CA GLU A 104 -1.71 4.51 -6.50
C GLU A 104 -1.95 3.01 -6.30
N LEU A 105 -3.12 2.61 -5.80
CA LEU A 105 -3.46 1.20 -5.58
C LEU A 105 -3.46 0.39 -6.89
N PHE A 106 -3.91 0.99 -8.00
CA PHE A 106 -3.77 0.39 -9.32
C PHE A 106 -2.29 0.17 -9.70
N ASN A 107 -1.44 1.17 -9.48
CA ASN A 107 0.00 1.03 -9.73
C ASN A 107 0.65 -0.03 -8.85
N VAL A 108 0.23 -0.16 -7.58
CA VAL A 108 0.68 -1.21 -6.67
C VAL A 108 0.36 -2.60 -7.24
N ARG A 109 -0.88 -2.81 -7.72
CA ARG A 109 -1.26 -4.08 -8.33
C ARG A 109 -0.45 -4.41 -9.58
N LYS A 110 -0.19 -3.40 -10.42
CA LYS A 110 0.68 -3.56 -11.59
C LYS A 110 2.10 -3.96 -11.17
N ALA A 111 2.69 -3.25 -10.21
CA ALA A 111 4.01 -3.57 -9.68
C ALA A 111 4.07 -4.98 -9.07
N TYR A 112 3.01 -5.40 -8.37
CA TYR A 112 2.89 -6.76 -7.82
C TYR A 112 2.93 -7.84 -8.91
N HIS A 113 2.20 -7.64 -10.00
CA HIS A 113 2.24 -8.51 -11.17
C HIS A 113 3.64 -8.56 -11.79
N ASP A 114 4.28 -7.40 -11.95
CA ASP A 114 5.59 -7.29 -12.58
C ASP A 114 6.67 -7.99 -11.74
N LEU A 115 6.64 -7.84 -10.40
CA LEU A 115 7.62 -8.40 -9.48
C LEU A 115 7.41 -9.89 -9.20
N TYR A 116 6.16 -10.32 -8.94
CA TYR A 116 5.87 -11.66 -8.41
C TYR A 116 5.18 -12.59 -9.41
N LYS A 117 4.82 -12.09 -10.60
CA LYS A 117 4.11 -12.85 -11.64
C LYS A 117 2.79 -13.46 -11.12
N LYS A 118 2.12 -12.74 -10.22
CA LYS A 118 0.87 -13.12 -9.55
C LYS A 118 -0.04 -11.92 -9.38
N SER A 119 -1.33 -12.16 -9.17
CA SER A 119 -2.27 -11.12 -8.75
C SER A 119 -2.21 -10.91 -7.24
N LEU A 120 -2.20 -9.64 -6.82
CA LEU A 120 -2.31 -9.27 -5.40
C LEU A 120 -3.63 -9.79 -4.83
N GLU A 121 -4.73 -9.65 -5.58
CA GLU A 121 -6.05 -10.11 -5.19
C GLU A 121 -6.10 -11.62 -4.94
N GLU A 122 -5.49 -12.41 -5.83
CA GLU A 122 -5.40 -13.87 -5.70
C GLU A 122 -4.60 -14.28 -4.47
N ASP A 123 -3.42 -13.68 -4.26
CA ASP A 123 -2.59 -13.99 -3.08
C ASP A 123 -3.31 -13.55 -1.79
N VAL A 124 -3.98 -12.39 -1.77
CA VAL A 124 -4.79 -11.96 -0.63
C VAL A 124 -5.95 -12.93 -0.37
N ALA A 125 -6.65 -13.36 -1.42
CA ALA A 125 -7.75 -14.32 -1.31
C ALA A 125 -7.26 -15.69 -0.81
N HIS A 126 -6.08 -16.14 -1.23
CA HIS A 126 -5.51 -17.41 -0.79
C HIS A 126 -5.15 -17.39 0.71
N HIS A 127 -4.51 -16.31 1.18
CA HIS A 127 -3.91 -16.24 2.51
C HIS A 127 -4.85 -15.71 3.61
N THR A 128 -5.95 -15.03 3.25
CA THR A 128 -6.99 -14.60 4.20
C THR A 128 -8.18 -15.55 4.21
N LYS A 129 -9.05 -15.54 5.22
CA LYS A 129 -10.25 -16.40 5.29
C LYS A 129 -11.45 -15.66 5.87
N GLY A 130 -12.64 -16.24 5.68
CA GLY A 130 -13.89 -15.76 6.29
C GLY A 130 -14.26 -14.34 5.88
N ASP A 131 -14.86 -13.61 6.81
CA ASP A 131 -15.35 -12.25 6.56
C ASP A 131 -14.23 -11.24 6.29
N TYR A 132 -13.05 -11.49 6.85
CA TYR A 132 -11.88 -10.67 6.57
C TYR A 132 -11.49 -10.72 5.08
N ARG A 133 -11.53 -11.91 4.46
CA ARG A 133 -11.33 -12.07 3.01
C ARG A 133 -12.40 -11.31 2.22
N LYS A 134 -13.67 -11.44 2.63
CA LYS A 134 -14.80 -10.80 1.94
C LYS A 134 -14.66 -9.27 1.90
N LEU A 135 -14.05 -8.67 2.93
CA LEU A 135 -13.78 -7.24 2.97
C LEU A 135 -12.49 -6.86 2.23
N LEU A 136 -11.39 -7.56 2.52
CA LEU A 136 -10.06 -7.13 2.08
C LEU A 136 -9.86 -7.30 0.57
N VAL A 137 -10.37 -8.38 -0.03
CA VAL A 137 -10.25 -8.60 -1.48
C VAL A 137 -10.87 -7.46 -2.29
N PRO A 138 -12.13 -7.04 -2.03
CA PRO A 138 -12.68 -5.86 -2.69
C PRO A 138 -11.89 -4.57 -2.41
N LEU A 139 -11.39 -4.37 -1.18
CA LEU A 139 -10.60 -3.17 -0.85
C LEU A 139 -9.32 -3.07 -1.68
N VAL A 140 -8.53 -4.14 -1.79
CA VAL A 140 -7.29 -4.13 -2.60
C VAL A 140 -7.56 -4.06 -4.10
N SER A 141 -8.74 -4.50 -4.53
CA SER A 141 -9.17 -4.46 -5.94
C SER A 141 -9.75 -3.11 -6.36
N ALA A 142 -10.05 -2.23 -5.41
CA ALA A 142 -10.94 -1.09 -5.61
C ALA A 142 -10.32 -0.01 -6.51
N PHE A 143 -11.06 0.37 -7.56
CA PHE A 143 -10.79 1.57 -8.35
C PHE A 143 -11.94 2.57 -8.18
N ARG A 144 -11.96 3.25 -7.03
CA ARG A 144 -13.05 4.11 -6.59
C ARG A 144 -13.01 5.46 -7.28
N TYR A 145 -14.20 6.06 -7.41
CA TYR A 145 -14.31 7.48 -7.73
C TYR A 145 -13.63 8.32 -6.64
N GLN A 146 -12.89 9.35 -7.05
CA GLN A 146 -12.12 10.23 -6.14
C GLN A 146 -12.56 11.69 -6.18
N GLY A 147 -13.63 12.03 -6.92
CA GLY A 147 -14.19 13.37 -6.89
C GLY A 147 -15.01 13.67 -5.63
N GLU A 148 -15.38 14.94 -5.50
CA GLU A 148 -16.08 15.52 -4.35
C GLU A 148 -17.60 15.49 -4.50
N GLU A 149 -18.12 14.97 -5.62
CA GLU A 149 -19.55 14.88 -5.87
C GLU A 149 -20.21 13.89 -4.90
N VAL A 150 -21.23 14.40 -4.21
CA VAL A 150 -21.98 13.64 -3.20
C VAL A 150 -23.45 13.60 -3.56
N ASN A 151 -24.03 12.41 -3.56
CA ASN A 151 -25.46 12.19 -3.61
C ASN A 151 -26.00 12.07 -2.18
N MET A 152 -26.65 13.13 -1.69
CA MET A 152 -27.19 13.20 -0.34
C MET A 152 -28.37 12.25 -0.09
N THR A 153 -29.18 11.99 -1.13
CA THR A 153 -30.29 11.02 -1.01
C THR A 153 -29.74 9.61 -0.81
N LEU A 154 -28.70 9.24 -1.58
CA LEU A 154 -28.01 7.97 -1.43
C LEU A 154 -27.30 7.87 -0.08
N ALA A 155 -26.63 8.95 0.36
CA ALA A 155 -25.96 8.98 1.65
C ALA A 155 -26.92 8.67 2.81
N ARG A 156 -28.14 9.23 2.76
CA ARG A 156 -29.19 8.97 3.76
C ARG A 156 -29.71 7.54 3.71
N SER A 157 -29.94 6.98 2.52
CA SER A 157 -30.41 5.59 2.39
C SER A 157 -29.34 4.60 2.87
N GLU A 158 -28.08 4.82 2.49
CA GLU A 158 -26.97 3.95 2.91
C GLU A 158 -26.67 4.07 4.40
N ALA A 159 -26.81 5.26 4.99
CA ALA A 159 -26.67 5.43 6.44
C ALA A 159 -27.71 4.60 7.22
N LYS A 160 -28.95 4.49 6.72
CA LYS A 160 -29.99 3.63 7.31
C LYS A 160 -29.61 2.15 7.21
N ILE A 161 -29.16 1.71 6.03
CA ILE A 161 -28.70 0.33 5.81
C ILE A 161 -27.57 -0.01 6.76
N LEU A 162 -26.54 0.85 6.86
CA LEU A 162 -25.44 0.66 7.80
C LEU A 162 -25.95 0.55 9.25
N CYS A 163 -26.89 1.41 9.66
CA CYS A 163 -27.44 1.38 11.02
C CYS A 163 -28.17 0.08 11.33
N GLU A 164 -29.05 -0.38 10.43
CA GLU A 164 -29.77 -1.63 10.58
C GLU A 164 -28.81 -2.81 10.72
N LYS A 165 -27.87 -2.93 9.78
CA LYS A 165 -26.91 -4.05 9.74
C LYS A 165 -25.93 -4.04 10.90
N ILE A 166 -25.45 -2.87 11.33
CA ILE A 166 -24.54 -2.74 12.47
C ILE A 166 -25.25 -3.03 13.79
N SER A 167 -26.50 -2.59 13.94
CA SER A 167 -27.31 -2.88 15.14
C SER A 167 -27.53 -4.37 15.32
N ASP A 168 -27.69 -5.10 14.21
CA ASP A 168 -27.81 -6.56 14.17
C ASP A 168 -26.45 -7.29 14.22
N LYS A 169 -25.33 -6.57 14.35
CA LYS A 169 -23.96 -7.10 14.35
C LYS A 169 -23.58 -7.84 13.06
N GLN A 170 -24.22 -7.51 11.94
CA GLN A 170 -23.98 -8.07 10.62
C GLN A 170 -22.92 -7.26 9.85
N TYR A 171 -21.71 -7.13 10.42
CA TYR A 171 -20.63 -6.33 9.82
C TYR A 171 -20.14 -6.86 8.46
N SER A 172 -20.36 -8.15 8.23
CA SER A 172 -19.92 -8.89 7.04
C SER A 172 -21.01 -8.98 5.98
N ASP A 173 -22.11 -8.25 6.16
CA ASP A 173 -23.21 -8.15 5.21
C ASP A 173 -22.71 -7.55 3.88
N GLU A 174 -23.22 -8.08 2.77
CA GLU A 174 -22.79 -7.69 1.43
C GLU A 174 -23.00 -6.20 1.16
N GLU A 175 -24.06 -5.59 1.71
CA GLU A 175 -24.31 -4.17 1.54
C GLU A 175 -23.31 -3.32 2.33
N VAL A 176 -22.94 -3.74 3.55
CA VAL A 176 -21.90 -3.04 4.34
C VAL A 176 -20.58 -3.05 3.58
N ILE A 177 -20.17 -4.22 3.09
CA ILE A 177 -18.94 -4.39 2.30
C ILE A 177 -19.02 -3.56 1.02
N ARG A 178 -20.12 -3.63 0.27
CA ARG A 178 -20.32 -2.88 -0.98
C ARG A 178 -20.22 -1.38 -0.74
N ILE A 179 -20.84 -0.85 0.31
CA ILE A 179 -20.80 0.58 0.63
C ILE A 179 -19.35 0.99 0.91
N VAL A 180 -18.65 0.34 1.85
CA VAL A 180 -17.30 0.77 2.26
C VAL A 180 -16.23 0.57 1.18
N THR A 181 -16.42 -0.39 0.28
CA THR A 181 -15.42 -0.73 -0.75
C THR A 181 -15.61 0.01 -2.07
N THR A 182 -16.82 0.47 -2.40
CA THR A 182 -17.11 1.07 -3.72
C THR A 182 -17.28 2.59 -3.71
N ARG A 183 -17.68 3.17 -2.58
CA ARG A 183 -18.01 4.60 -2.49
C ARG A 183 -16.76 5.47 -2.42
N SER A 184 -16.82 6.67 -3.00
CA SER A 184 -15.76 7.67 -2.87
C SER A 184 -15.58 8.09 -1.41
N LYS A 185 -14.40 8.63 -1.07
CA LYS A 185 -14.15 9.15 0.29
C LYS A 185 -15.16 10.25 0.66
N ALA A 186 -15.45 11.16 -0.25
CA ALA A 186 -16.45 12.22 -0.06
C ALA A 186 -17.86 11.64 0.21
N GLN A 187 -18.30 10.68 -0.60
CA GLN A 187 -19.61 10.03 -0.43
C GLN A 187 -19.68 9.24 0.89
N LEU A 188 -18.64 8.48 1.24
CA LEU A 188 -18.58 7.75 2.51
C LEU A 188 -18.65 8.69 3.71
N ASN A 189 -17.90 9.79 3.68
CA ASN A 189 -17.93 10.78 4.75
C ASN A 189 -19.34 11.38 4.91
N ALA A 190 -20.03 11.68 3.82
CA ALA A 190 -21.41 12.16 3.87
C ALA A 190 -22.37 11.11 4.46
N THR A 191 -22.23 9.84 4.06
CA THR A 191 -23.00 8.72 4.62
C THR A 191 -22.76 8.57 6.12
N LEU A 192 -21.50 8.59 6.57
CA LEU A 192 -21.11 8.45 7.98
C LEU A 192 -21.53 9.66 8.82
N ASN A 193 -21.48 10.88 8.26
CA ASN A 193 -21.99 12.07 8.93
C ASN A 193 -23.50 11.95 9.17
N HIS A 194 -24.25 11.51 8.16
CA HIS A 194 -25.69 11.25 8.32
C HIS A 194 -25.99 10.16 9.34
N TYR A 195 -25.21 9.08 9.34
CA TYR A 195 -25.31 8.03 10.34
C TYR A 195 -25.17 8.60 11.76
N ASN A 196 -24.11 9.38 12.01
CA ASN A 196 -23.83 9.97 13.32
C ASN A 196 -24.93 10.95 13.76
N THR A 197 -25.39 11.82 12.86
CA THR A 197 -26.43 12.81 13.19
C THR A 197 -27.79 12.17 13.44
N ALA A 198 -28.15 11.11 12.69
CA ALA A 198 -29.47 10.49 12.79
C ALA A 198 -29.57 9.46 13.93
N PHE A 199 -28.48 8.76 14.27
CA PHE A 199 -28.52 7.61 15.17
C PHE A 199 -27.66 7.75 16.44
N GLY A 200 -26.94 8.87 16.61
CA GLY A 200 -26.33 9.29 17.89
C GLY A 200 -25.13 8.47 18.38
N ASN A 201 -24.84 7.31 17.78
CA ASN A 201 -23.65 6.51 18.05
C ASN A 201 -22.64 6.70 16.91
N ALA A 202 -21.39 7.01 17.24
CA ALA A 202 -20.32 6.98 16.25
C ALA A 202 -20.12 5.53 15.79
N ILE A 203 -19.92 5.31 14.49
CA ILE A 203 -19.76 3.96 13.90
C ILE A 203 -18.61 3.13 14.51
N ASN A 204 -17.71 3.79 15.26
CA ASN A 204 -16.57 3.19 15.92
C ASN A 204 -16.79 2.83 17.41
N LYS A 205 -18.01 2.99 17.93
CA LYS A 205 -18.41 2.58 19.28
C LYS A 205 -19.22 1.29 19.23
#